data_AF-A0A661X6P6-F1
#
_entry.id   AF-A0A661X6P6-F1
#
_cell.length_a   1.000
_cell.length_b   1.000
_cell.length_c   1.000
_cell.angle_alpha   90.00
_cell.angle_beta   90.00
_cell.angle_gamma   90.00
#
_symmetry.space_group_name_H-M   'P 1'
#
loop_
_entity.id
_entity.type
_entity.pdbx_description
1 polymer ?
#
loop_
_entity_poly.entity_id
_entity_poly.type
_entity_poly.pdbx_seq_one_letter_code
_entity_poly.pdbx_strand_id
1 'polypeptide(L)'
;KEAKDSDLIIAVKAKDDKLAEEALEKAEKDLQESRTKFEEAGDYLPKSLEGAIEIMPDANLVLISVAGKYAGDEAMKALEKGLHVMLFSDNVPLEKEIELKKYARDKGLLVMGPDCGTAIINGAPLAFSNVVNRGDIGIVAASGTGLQEVSCVITNEGAGISQAIGTGGRDVKKDVGGIMFLEGMKALNEDENTKIIALVSKPPHEDVLKKIAELIKDEIKKPVVGIFIGGDPEVVKNAGAIPASTLEEAGLIAASLSKGKSMDEFKKLLEEREEEIKKLADEEASKKKDGQKYVRGLYTGGTLCDEAQLLFKDMIGYVYGNAPLKDEFKLKDSWKSYKNTVIDLGEDEFTVGRPHPMIDYTLRNKKILEEAKDPEVAIILLDVVLGYGSNMKPGEELAPVIKEAKEIAKKEGRDLSIICSITGTKKDPQNKEKVEKELKEAGAIVMPSNAAASKLSAYIVKKLGGDK
;
A
#
# COMPACT_ATOMS: atom_id res chain seq x y z
N LYS A 1 13.33 40.72 0.63
CA LYS A 1 14.19 39.51 0.56
C LYS A 1 13.68 38.68 -0.60
N GLU A 2 14.56 38.16 -1.45
CA GLU A 2 14.17 37.16 -2.45
C GLU A 2 13.86 35.84 -1.72
N ALA A 3 12.77 35.18 -2.13
CA ALA A 3 12.38 33.90 -1.58
C ALA A 3 13.38 32.81 -2.04
N LYS A 4 13.74 31.91 -1.13
CA LYS A 4 14.58 30.72 -1.38
C LYS A 4 13.73 29.45 -1.32
N ASP A 5 14.28 28.34 -1.83
CA ASP A 5 13.64 27.02 -1.84
C ASP A 5 13.28 26.50 -0.42
N SER A 6 13.86 27.07 0.62
CA SER A 6 13.59 26.75 2.04
C SER A 6 12.56 27.66 2.71
N ASP A 7 12.04 28.66 2.01
CA ASP A 7 11.09 29.62 2.59
C ASP A 7 9.67 29.04 2.54
N LEU A 8 8.99 29.08 3.70
CA LEU A 8 7.60 28.64 3.82
C LEU A 8 6.67 29.79 3.42
N ILE A 9 5.77 29.52 2.48
CA ILE A 9 4.70 30.45 2.10
C ILE A 9 3.37 29.90 2.61
N ILE A 10 2.65 30.72 3.39
CA ILE A 10 1.31 30.41 3.87
C ILE A 10 0.33 31.28 3.10
N ALA A 11 -0.63 30.66 2.42
CA ALA A 11 -1.70 31.35 1.71
C ALA A 11 -3.05 30.90 2.27
N VAL A 12 -3.88 31.86 2.68
CA VAL A 12 -5.19 31.61 3.27
C VAL A 12 -6.29 32.08 2.32
N LYS A 13 -7.27 31.21 2.07
CA LYS A 13 -8.52 31.57 1.38
C LYS A 13 -9.65 31.58 2.40
N ALA A 14 -10.12 32.76 2.77
CA ALA A 14 -11.18 32.95 3.74
C ALA A 14 -12.42 33.64 3.14
N LYS A 15 -13.52 33.65 3.89
CA LYS A 15 -14.77 34.33 3.51
C LYS A 15 -14.69 35.85 3.67
N ASP A 16 -13.85 36.30 4.60
CA ASP A 16 -13.59 37.71 4.92
C ASP A 16 -12.17 37.85 5.49
N ASP A 17 -11.71 39.09 5.59
CA ASP A 17 -10.34 39.43 6.02
C ASP A 17 -10.07 39.05 7.47
N LYS A 18 -11.08 39.14 8.34
CA LYS A 18 -10.94 38.80 9.76
C LYS A 18 -10.62 37.32 9.94
N LEU A 19 -11.36 36.44 9.24
CA LEU A 19 -11.09 35.01 9.25
C LEU A 19 -9.75 34.66 8.59
N ALA A 20 -9.29 35.46 7.63
CA ALA A 20 -7.97 35.29 7.02
C ALA A 20 -6.85 35.59 8.04
N GLU A 21 -6.97 36.69 8.77
CA GLU A 21 -6.03 37.09 9.82
C GLU A 21 -5.99 36.06 10.97
N GLU A 22 -7.15 35.64 11.49
CA GLU A 22 -7.23 34.63 12.54
C GLU A 22 -6.56 33.30 12.12
N ALA A 23 -6.73 32.89 10.86
CA ALA A 23 -6.11 31.68 10.33
C ALA A 23 -4.59 31.83 10.14
N LEU A 24 -4.11 33.00 9.72
CA LEU A 24 -2.68 33.30 9.61
C LEU A 24 -2.01 33.32 10.98
N GLU A 25 -2.61 34.00 11.97
CA GLU A 25 -2.12 34.03 13.35
C GLU A 25 -2.07 32.61 13.95
N LYS A 26 -3.08 31.80 13.70
CA LYS A 26 -3.10 30.41 14.15
C LYS A 26 -1.99 29.59 13.50
N ALA A 27 -1.77 29.75 12.20
CA ALA A 27 -0.71 29.04 11.49
C ALA A 27 0.69 29.44 12.01
N GLU A 28 0.93 30.73 12.25
CA GLU A 28 2.19 31.20 12.86
C GLU A 28 2.40 30.63 14.27
N LYS A 29 1.35 30.65 15.10
CA LYS A 29 1.40 30.09 16.45
C LYS A 29 1.72 28.59 16.44
N ASP A 30 1.06 27.83 15.56
CA ASP A 30 1.28 26.38 15.46
C ASP A 30 2.72 26.08 14.97
N LEU A 31 3.25 26.89 14.05
CA LEU A 31 4.65 26.79 13.61
C LEU A 31 5.63 27.09 14.75
N GLN A 32 5.38 28.14 15.53
CA GLN A 32 6.22 28.46 16.69
C GLN A 32 6.16 27.37 17.77
N GLU A 33 4.96 26.88 18.11
CA GLU A 33 4.78 25.80 19.09
C GLU A 33 5.44 24.49 18.63
N SER A 34 5.39 24.17 17.33
CA SER A 34 6.09 23.00 16.77
C SER A 34 7.60 23.10 16.94
N ARG A 35 8.16 24.31 16.79
CA ARG A 35 9.58 24.59 16.95
C ARG A 35 10.02 24.49 18.41
N THR A 36 9.22 25.03 19.34
CA THR A 36 9.53 24.99 20.78
C THR A 36 9.43 23.58 21.36
N LYS A 37 8.42 22.79 20.94
CA LYS A 37 8.31 21.36 21.33
C LYS A 37 9.48 20.51 20.82
N PHE A 38 10.06 20.89 19.67
CA PHE A 38 11.26 20.24 19.13
C PHE A 38 12.54 20.63 19.90
N GLU A 39 12.64 21.86 20.40
CA GLU A 39 13.79 22.33 21.17
C GLU A 39 13.80 21.83 22.63
N GLU A 40 12.63 21.63 23.25
CA GLU A 40 12.53 21.08 24.63
C GLU A 40 12.84 19.57 24.74
N ALA A 41 12.89 18.84 23.62
CA ALA A 41 13.12 17.39 23.61
C ALA A 41 14.59 16.96 23.84
N GLY A 42 15.53 17.90 24.01
CA GLY A 42 16.84 17.65 24.62
C GLY A 42 17.88 16.84 23.81
N ASP A 43 17.50 16.18 22.73
CA ASP A 43 18.44 15.38 21.92
C ASP A 43 19.14 16.24 20.85
N TYR A 44 20.48 16.18 20.81
CA TYR A 44 21.27 16.76 19.72
C TYR A 44 20.87 16.09 18.41
N LEU A 45 20.17 16.83 17.55
CA LEU A 45 19.82 16.39 16.20
C LEU A 45 20.99 16.67 15.26
N PRO A 46 21.74 15.65 14.81
CA PRO A 46 22.86 15.82 13.91
C PRO A 46 22.36 16.39 12.58
N LYS A 47 23.10 17.36 12.02
CA LYS A 47 22.74 18.02 10.74
C LYS A 47 23.33 17.33 9.51
N SER A 48 24.10 16.26 9.71
CA SER A 48 24.72 15.47 8.67
C SER A 48 24.75 14.00 9.06
N LEU A 49 24.89 13.14 8.05
CA LEU A 49 25.10 11.71 8.25
C LEU A 49 26.34 11.43 9.10
N GLU A 50 27.44 12.16 8.90
CA GLU A 50 28.67 12.04 9.69
C GLU A 50 28.40 12.28 11.17
N GLY A 51 27.74 13.39 11.50
CA GLY A 51 27.41 13.70 12.89
C GLY A 51 26.45 12.66 13.51
N ALA A 52 25.56 12.07 12.70
CA ALA A 52 24.67 11.02 13.15
C ALA A 52 25.41 9.72 13.50
N ILE A 53 26.40 9.36 12.69
CA ILE A 53 27.23 8.16 12.95
C ILE A 53 28.13 8.37 14.16
N GLU A 54 28.63 9.59 14.40
CA GLU A 54 29.43 9.90 15.59
C GLU A 54 28.64 9.68 16.90
N ILE A 55 27.35 10.06 16.92
CA ILE A 55 26.49 9.88 18.09
C ILE A 55 25.86 8.48 18.18
N MET A 56 25.80 7.75 17.07
CA MET A 56 25.24 6.41 16.97
C MET A 56 26.20 5.48 16.20
N PRO A 57 27.36 5.13 16.79
CA PRO A 57 28.40 4.37 16.09
C PRO A 57 27.97 2.96 15.69
N ASP A 58 26.96 2.40 16.38
CA ASP A 58 26.41 1.06 16.08
C ASP A 58 25.25 1.10 15.06
N ALA A 59 24.95 2.26 14.48
CA ALA A 59 23.98 2.36 13.41
C ALA A 59 24.38 1.45 12.24
N ASN A 60 23.42 0.71 11.69
CA ASN A 60 23.63 -0.22 10.58
C ASN A 60 22.73 0.05 9.37
N LEU A 61 21.80 1.00 9.48
CA LEU A 61 20.81 1.31 8.47
C LEU A 61 20.48 2.81 8.47
N VAL A 62 20.31 3.38 7.27
CA VAL A 62 19.89 4.77 7.06
C VAL A 62 18.59 4.80 6.26
N LEU A 63 17.58 5.49 6.77
CA LEU A 63 16.37 5.84 6.03
C LEU A 63 16.53 7.20 5.37
N ILE A 64 16.42 7.27 4.04
CA ILE A 64 16.57 8.50 3.26
C ILE A 64 15.22 8.86 2.64
N SER A 65 14.71 10.04 3.03
CA SER A 65 13.41 10.60 2.60
C SER A 65 13.50 12.07 2.18
N VAL A 66 14.66 12.47 1.63
CA VAL A 66 14.88 13.83 1.08
C VAL A 66 14.36 13.94 -0.36
N ALA A 67 14.40 15.13 -0.97
CA ALA A 67 14.01 15.29 -2.37
C ALA A 67 14.83 14.39 -3.31
N GLY A 68 14.18 13.75 -4.28
CA GLY A 68 14.78 12.73 -5.18
C GLY A 68 16.09 13.15 -5.84
N LYS A 69 16.20 14.42 -6.24
CA LYS A 69 17.42 15.00 -6.84
C LYS A 69 18.67 14.90 -5.96
N TYR A 70 18.53 14.75 -4.65
CA TYR A 70 19.66 14.60 -3.70
C TYR A 70 19.76 13.19 -3.11
N ALA A 71 18.68 12.41 -3.17
CA ALA A 71 18.56 11.18 -2.40
C ALA A 71 19.57 10.10 -2.84
N GLY A 72 19.89 10.01 -4.13
CA GLY A 72 20.87 9.06 -4.65
C GLY A 72 22.30 9.31 -4.16
N ASP A 73 22.69 10.57 -3.99
CA ASP A 73 24.04 10.92 -3.49
C ASP A 73 24.15 10.67 -1.98
N GLU A 74 23.11 11.00 -1.21
CA GLU A 74 23.05 10.66 0.21
C GLU A 74 23.06 9.14 0.44
N ALA A 75 22.40 8.37 -0.43
CA ALA A 75 22.44 6.91 -0.38
C ALA A 75 23.85 6.37 -0.61
N MET A 76 24.58 6.91 -1.59
CA MET A 76 25.95 6.48 -1.85
C MET A 76 26.87 6.76 -0.65
N LYS A 77 26.76 7.95 -0.03
CA LYS A 77 27.53 8.30 1.17
C LYS A 77 27.29 7.32 2.32
N ALA A 78 26.05 6.87 2.51
CA ALA A 78 25.72 5.88 3.53
C ALA A 78 26.34 4.51 3.23
N LEU A 79 26.28 4.06 1.97
CA LEU A 79 26.88 2.79 1.54
C LEU A 79 28.41 2.80 1.63
N GLU A 80 29.06 3.91 1.29
CA GLU A 80 30.50 4.09 1.43
C GLU A 80 30.98 3.98 2.89
N LYS A 81 30.09 4.27 3.84
CA LYS A 81 30.33 4.11 5.28
C LYS A 81 29.93 2.73 5.82
N GLY A 82 29.52 1.80 4.95
CA GLY A 82 29.17 0.43 5.34
C GLY A 82 27.77 0.27 5.90
N LEU A 83 26.87 1.24 5.69
CA LEU A 83 25.50 1.20 6.19
C LEU A 83 24.54 0.65 5.14
N HIS A 84 23.56 -0.14 5.57
CA HIS A 84 22.40 -0.44 4.74
C HIS A 84 21.57 0.83 4.49
N VAL A 85 20.85 0.86 3.37
CA VAL A 85 20.02 2.01 3.01
C VAL A 85 18.60 1.57 2.75
N MET A 86 17.64 2.30 3.30
CA MET A 86 16.29 2.38 2.77
C MET A 86 16.10 3.74 2.12
N LEU A 87 15.93 3.72 0.80
CA LEU A 87 15.72 4.88 -0.03
C LEU A 87 14.22 5.01 -0.31
N PHE A 88 13.53 5.70 0.62
CA PHE A 88 12.11 5.99 0.51
C PHE A 88 11.84 6.97 -0.64
N SER A 89 12.74 7.94 -0.82
CA SER A 89 12.62 8.96 -1.88
C SER A 89 12.43 8.35 -3.27
N ASP A 90 11.44 8.87 -3.98
CA ASP A 90 11.25 8.64 -5.41
C ASP A 90 12.01 9.70 -6.25
N ASN A 91 11.86 9.68 -7.58
CA ASN A 91 12.48 10.60 -8.53
C ASN A 91 14.03 10.53 -8.54
N VAL A 92 14.57 9.35 -8.25
CA VAL A 92 15.99 9.04 -8.41
C VAL A 92 16.22 8.45 -9.81
N PRO A 93 17.20 8.94 -10.60
CA PRO A 93 17.50 8.42 -11.93
C PRO A 93 17.78 6.91 -11.93
N LEU A 94 17.36 6.23 -13.00
CA LEU A 94 17.51 4.77 -13.14
C LEU A 94 18.97 4.33 -13.08
N GLU A 95 19.87 5.06 -13.74
CA GLU A 95 21.30 4.77 -13.76
C GLU A 95 21.89 4.82 -12.34
N LYS A 96 21.42 5.77 -11.53
CA LYS A 96 21.85 5.92 -10.13
C LYS A 96 21.33 4.79 -9.26
N GLU A 97 20.08 4.33 -9.46
CA GLU A 97 19.57 3.13 -8.79
C GLU A 97 20.44 1.90 -9.09
N ILE A 98 20.77 1.68 -10.36
CA ILE A 98 21.59 0.54 -10.79
C ILE A 98 22.99 0.63 -10.16
N GLU A 99 23.60 1.81 -10.14
CA GLU A 99 24.89 2.08 -9.48
C GLU A 99 24.85 1.71 -7.99
N LEU A 100 23.86 2.25 -7.26
CA LEU A 100 23.69 2.02 -5.82
C LEU A 100 23.51 0.53 -5.50
N LYS A 101 22.62 -0.17 -6.22
CA LYS A 101 22.32 -1.59 -5.98
C LYS A 101 23.49 -2.49 -6.30
N LYS A 102 24.24 -2.21 -7.36
CA LYS A 102 25.48 -2.94 -7.68
C LYS A 102 26.54 -2.73 -6.61
N TYR A 103 26.78 -1.48 -6.23
CA TYR A 103 27.74 -1.15 -5.17
C TYR A 103 27.38 -1.87 -3.86
N ALA A 104 26.11 -1.81 -3.45
CA ALA A 104 25.63 -2.44 -2.24
C ALA A 104 25.82 -3.95 -2.24
N ARG A 105 25.39 -4.64 -3.32
CA ARG A 105 25.60 -6.08 -3.47
C ARG A 105 27.08 -6.44 -3.36
N ASP A 106 27.96 -5.72 -4.05
CA ASP A 106 29.40 -6.00 -4.05
C ASP A 106 30.04 -5.76 -2.66
N LYS A 107 29.36 -5.03 -1.77
CA LYS A 107 29.74 -4.79 -0.36
C LYS A 107 28.98 -5.66 0.65
N GLY A 108 28.06 -6.51 0.22
CA GLY A 108 27.19 -7.28 1.12
C GLY A 108 26.17 -6.41 1.88
N LEU A 109 25.76 -5.28 1.30
CA LEU A 109 24.79 -4.34 1.85
C LEU A 109 23.46 -4.41 1.08
N LEU A 110 22.37 -4.07 1.77
CA LEU A 110 21.05 -3.85 1.16
C LEU A 110 20.83 -2.36 0.85
N VAL A 111 20.25 -2.10 -0.32
CA VAL A 111 19.67 -0.80 -0.72
C VAL A 111 18.21 -1.03 -1.10
N MET A 112 17.32 -0.81 -0.13
CA MET A 112 15.88 -0.94 -0.29
C MET A 112 15.33 0.32 -0.97
N GLY A 113 15.12 0.28 -2.28
CA GLY A 113 14.65 1.43 -3.08
C GLY A 113 15.62 1.81 -4.20
N PRO A 114 15.44 2.94 -4.90
CA PRO A 114 14.50 4.05 -4.64
C PRO A 114 13.02 3.67 -4.68
N ASP A 115 12.16 4.58 -4.22
CA ASP A 115 10.71 4.37 -4.16
C ASP A 115 10.35 3.09 -3.35
N CYS A 116 11.05 2.90 -2.23
CA CYS A 116 10.72 1.85 -1.28
C CYS A 116 9.81 2.41 -0.19
N GLY A 117 8.50 2.26 -0.38
CA GLY A 117 7.49 2.76 0.56
C GLY A 117 7.46 2.06 1.92
N THR A 118 7.89 0.79 1.98
CA THR A 118 7.69 -0.06 3.16
C THR A 118 8.84 -1.03 3.38
N ALA A 119 9.36 -1.10 4.60
CA ALA A 119 10.17 -2.22 5.08
C ALA A 119 9.99 -2.40 6.60
N ILE A 120 10.27 -3.61 7.09
CA ILE A 120 10.25 -3.96 8.52
C ILE A 120 11.47 -4.83 8.82
N ILE A 121 12.49 -4.24 9.44
CA ILE A 121 13.78 -4.91 9.71
C ILE A 121 13.96 -5.05 11.21
N ASN A 122 14.13 -6.27 11.70
CA ASN A 122 14.19 -6.62 13.13
C ASN A 122 13.01 -6.07 13.96
N GLY A 123 11.85 -5.89 13.31
CA GLY A 123 10.65 -5.32 13.92
C GLY A 123 10.62 -3.79 13.92
N ALA A 124 11.69 -3.13 13.46
CA ALA A 124 11.70 -1.69 13.26
C ALA A 124 10.83 -1.33 12.04
N PRO A 125 9.80 -0.50 12.23
CA PRO A 125 8.98 0.01 11.13
C PRO A 125 9.76 1.07 10.35
N LEU A 126 9.83 0.94 9.03
CA LEU A 126 10.51 1.91 8.17
C LEU A 126 9.54 2.48 7.12
N ALA A 127 9.46 3.82 7.06
CA ALA A 127 8.49 4.58 6.28
C ALA A 127 7.03 4.13 6.52
N PHE A 128 6.25 3.85 5.47
CA PHE A 128 4.87 3.40 5.60
C PHE A 128 4.83 1.92 5.98
N SER A 129 4.62 1.63 7.26
CA SER A 129 4.73 0.26 7.77
C SER A 129 3.80 0.01 8.96
N ASN A 130 3.41 -1.25 9.15
CA ASN A 130 2.47 -1.65 10.18
C ASN A 130 3.20 -2.26 11.38
N VAL A 131 2.60 -2.14 12.56
CA VAL A 131 3.02 -2.84 13.77
C VAL A 131 2.52 -4.29 13.68
N VAL A 132 3.36 -5.16 13.14
CA VAL A 132 3.07 -6.57 12.88
C VAL A 132 3.59 -7.48 14.00
N ASN A 133 3.09 -8.72 14.04
CA ASN A 133 3.64 -9.73 14.95
C ASN A 133 5.05 -10.13 14.49
N ARG A 134 5.94 -10.38 15.46
CA ARG A 134 7.20 -11.09 15.20
C ARG A 134 6.92 -12.59 15.02
N GLY A 135 7.59 -13.22 14.08
CA GLY A 135 7.44 -14.64 13.76
C GLY A 135 8.51 -15.11 12.78
N ASP A 136 8.18 -16.15 12.03
CA ASP A 136 9.14 -16.92 11.23
C ASP A 136 8.97 -16.77 9.70
N ILE A 137 8.11 -15.85 9.26
CA ILE A 137 7.88 -15.59 7.84
C ILE A 137 8.71 -14.39 7.40
N GLY A 138 9.62 -14.57 6.46
CA GLY A 138 10.35 -13.49 5.80
C GLY A 138 9.62 -13.06 4.53
N ILE A 139 9.57 -11.76 4.25
CA ILE A 139 8.93 -11.20 3.04
C ILE A 139 9.97 -10.43 2.23
N VAL A 140 10.03 -10.69 0.92
CA VAL A 140 10.70 -9.79 -0.06
C VAL A 140 9.64 -9.22 -0.97
N ALA A 141 9.64 -7.90 -1.14
CA ALA A 141 8.65 -7.25 -1.98
C ALA A 141 9.22 -6.15 -2.88
N ALA A 142 8.72 -6.12 -4.12
CA ALA A 142 8.85 -4.97 -5.03
C ALA A 142 7.50 -4.23 -5.11
N SER A 143 6.85 -4.07 -3.95
CA SER A 143 5.55 -3.41 -3.79
C SER A 143 5.38 -2.99 -2.33
N GLY A 144 5.15 -1.70 -2.08
CA GLY A 144 4.94 -1.16 -0.72
C GLY A 144 3.63 -1.67 -0.10
N THR A 145 2.48 -1.27 -0.65
CA THR A 145 1.18 -1.68 -0.11
C THR A 145 0.90 -3.18 -0.27
N GLY A 146 1.52 -3.86 -1.23
CA GLY A 146 1.50 -5.33 -1.29
C GLY A 146 2.22 -5.99 -0.11
N LEU A 147 3.39 -5.46 0.30
CA LEU A 147 4.09 -5.90 1.51
C LEU A 147 3.23 -5.66 2.76
N GLN A 148 2.62 -4.47 2.87
CA GLN A 148 1.73 -4.15 3.99
C GLN A 148 0.54 -5.11 4.07
N GLU A 149 -0.16 -5.36 2.96
CA GLU A 149 -1.31 -6.26 2.94
C GLU A 149 -0.94 -7.68 3.36
N VAL A 150 0.11 -8.26 2.77
CA VAL A 150 0.56 -9.62 3.10
C VAL A 150 0.98 -9.73 4.57
N SER A 151 1.78 -8.78 5.06
CA SER A 151 2.24 -8.79 6.46
C SER A 151 1.11 -8.56 7.47
N CYS A 152 0.10 -7.75 7.13
CA CYS A 152 -1.09 -7.53 7.94
C CYS A 152 -1.99 -8.77 7.95
N VAL A 153 -2.21 -9.43 6.80
CA VAL A 153 -2.97 -10.69 6.72
C VAL A 153 -2.29 -11.75 7.59
N ILE A 154 -0.98 -11.94 7.45
CA ILE A 154 -0.20 -12.88 8.30
C ILE A 154 -0.42 -12.59 9.80
N THR A 155 -0.32 -11.32 10.20
CA THR A 155 -0.51 -10.90 11.59
C THR A 155 -1.94 -11.13 12.09
N ASN A 156 -2.93 -10.78 11.28
CA ASN A 156 -4.36 -10.90 11.62
C ASN A 156 -4.80 -12.36 11.69
N GLU A 157 -4.17 -13.23 10.90
CA GLU A 157 -4.32 -14.68 11.04
C GLU A 157 -3.60 -15.24 12.26
N GLY A 158 -2.82 -14.45 13.00
CA GLY A 158 -2.12 -14.86 14.22
C GLY A 158 -0.78 -15.55 13.99
N ALA A 159 -0.20 -15.41 12.80
CA ALA A 159 1.22 -15.68 12.56
C ALA A 159 2.01 -14.35 12.68
N GLY A 160 3.29 -14.34 12.31
CA GLY A 160 4.15 -13.16 12.38
C GLY A 160 5.33 -13.23 11.42
N ILE A 161 6.01 -12.10 11.24
CA ILE A 161 7.14 -11.97 10.30
C ILE A 161 8.49 -11.88 11.02
N SER A 162 9.52 -12.42 10.39
CA SER A 162 10.92 -12.24 10.77
C SER A 162 11.46 -10.93 10.20
N GLN A 163 11.31 -10.72 8.90
CA GLN A 163 11.74 -9.50 8.20
C GLN A 163 10.75 -9.22 7.06
N ALA A 164 10.63 -7.96 6.66
CA ALA A 164 9.98 -7.58 5.41
C ALA A 164 10.87 -6.58 4.66
N ILE A 165 11.46 -7.02 3.56
CA ILE A 165 12.44 -6.28 2.77
C ILE A 165 11.73 -5.72 1.53
N GLY A 166 11.48 -4.41 1.52
CA GLY A 166 11.05 -3.69 0.32
C GLY A 166 12.24 -3.41 -0.59
N THR A 167 12.07 -3.49 -1.91
CA THR A 167 13.18 -3.40 -2.88
C THR A 167 13.09 -2.22 -3.84
N GLY A 168 11.95 -1.52 -3.83
CA GLY A 168 11.56 -0.53 -4.83
C GLY A 168 10.90 -1.17 -6.05
N GLY A 169 9.84 -0.53 -6.58
CA GLY A 169 9.02 -1.13 -7.64
C GLY A 169 9.76 -1.41 -8.95
N ARG A 170 10.84 -0.65 -9.23
CA ARG A 170 11.67 -0.81 -10.44
C ARG A 170 12.65 -1.99 -10.36
N ASP A 171 12.89 -2.54 -9.17
CA ASP A 171 13.94 -3.55 -8.98
C ASP A 171 13.75 -4.78 -9.88
N VAL A 172 12.50 -5.23 -9.98
CA VAL A 172 12.12 -6.42 -10.75
C VAL A 172 11.98 -6.17 -12.26
N LYS A 173 12.25 -4.95 -12.73
CA LYS A 173 12.23 -4.60 -14.15
C LYS A 173 13.54 -4.99 -14.82
N LYS A 174 13.54 -5.00 -16.16
CA LYS A 174 14.67 -5.45 -16.98
C LYS A 174 15.97 -4.72 -16.65
N ASP A 175 15.90 -3.39 -16.56
CA ASP A 175 17.09 -2.55 -16.48
C ASP A 175 17.82 -2.68 -15.13
N VAL A 176 17.06 -2.82 -14.04
CA VAL A 176 17.63 -3.03 -12.70
C VAL A 176 18.01 -4.50 -12.52
N GLY A 177 17.20 -5.43 -13.00
CA GLY A 177 17.56 -6.84 -13.12
C GLY A 177 17.39 -7.67 -11.84
N GLY A 178 16.55 -7.21 -10.91
CA GLY A 178 16.16 -7.90 -9.67
C GLY A 178 17.25 -7.97 -8.61
N ILE A 179 18.20 -7.04 -8.62
CA ILE A 179 19.41 -7.13 -7.78
C ILE A 179 19.01 -7.24 -6.30
N MET A 180 18.18 -6.33 -5.80
CA MET A 180 17.86 -6.31 -4.37
C MET A 180 16.79 -7.34 -3.99
N PHE A 181 15.93 -7.73 -4.94
CA PHE A 181 14.99 -8.84 -4.74
C PHE A 181 15.73 -10.16 -4.52
N LEU A 182 16.73 -10.46 -5.35
CA LEU A 182 17.56 -11.65 -5.21
C LEU A 182 18.42 -11.62 -3.94
N GLU A 183 19.05 -10.49 -3.63
CA GLU A 183 19.82 -10.36 -2.38
C GLU A 183 18.94 -10.43 -1.13
N GLY A 184 17.73 -9.87 -1.17
CA GLY A 184 16.74 -10.02 -0.12
C GLY A 184 16.34 -11.48 0.10
N MET A 185 16.14 -12.24 -0.98
CA MET A 185 15.84 -13.68 -0.89
C MET A 185 16.98 -14.46 -0.24
N LYS A 186 18.24 -14.16 -0.60
CA LYS A 186 19.42 -14.79 0.01
C LYS A 186 19.54 -14.45 1.49
N ALA A 187 19.39 -13.17 1.85
CA ALA A 187 19.43 -12.73 3.24
C ALA A 187 18.37 -13.43 4.10
N LEU A 188 17.15 -13.59 3.59
CA LEU A 188 16.09 -14.35 4.26
C LEU A 188 16.37 -15.85 4.32
N ASN A 189 17.04 -16.42 3.32
CA ASN A 189 17.44 -17.83 3.34
C ASN A 189 18.51 -18.10 4.40
N GLU A 190 19.40 -17.14 4.65
CA GLU A 190 20.45 -17.20 5.66
C GLU A 190 19.94 -16.86 7.07
N ASP A 191 18.90 -16.03 7.21
CA ASP A 191 18.34 -15.68 8.52
C ASP A 191 17.73 -16.91 9.23
N GLU A 192 18.34 -17.32 10.34
CA GLU A 192 17.89 -18.46 11.14
C GLU A 192 16.45 -18.31 11.68
N ASN A 193 15.97 -17.08 11.87
CA ASN A 193 14.61 -16.82 12.34
C ASN A 193 13.57 -16.98 11.23
N THR A 194 13.98 -16.83 9.96
CA THR A 194 13.10 -17.06 8.82
C THR A 194 13.00 -18.56 8.52
N LYS A 195 11.79 -19.09 8.48
CA LYS A 195 11.47 -20.48 8.12
C LYS A 195 10.67 -20.58 6.82
N ILE A 196 9.92 -19.54 6.46
CA ILE A 196 9.12 -19.45 5.23
C ILE A 196 9.43 -18.12 4.54
N ILE A 197 9.53 -18.10 3.21
CA ILE A 197 9.77 -16.88 2.43
C ILE A 197 8.52 -16.57 1.60
N ALA A 198 8.02 -15.34 1.68
CA ALA A 198 6.95 -14.83 0.82
C ALA A 198 7.52 -13.81 -0.18
N LEU A 199 7.22 -14.00 -1.47
CA LEU A 199 7.62 -13.14 -2.57
C LEU A 199 6.41 -12.33 -3.04
N VAL A 200 6.51 -11.00 -3.04
CA VAL A 200 5.39 -10.10 -3.36
C VAL A 200 5.82 -9.05 -4.39
N SER A 201 5.24 -9.05 -5.58
CA SER A 201 5.67 -8.13 -6.63
C SER A 201 4.60 -7.93 -7.70
N LYS A 202 4.67 -6.84 -8.47
CA LYS A 202 4.12 -6.83 -9.84
C LYS A 202 4.89 -7.85 -10.70
N PRO A 203 4.45 -8.24 -11.90
CA PRO A 203 5.14 -9.30 -12.65
C PRO A 203 6.58 -8.87 -12.96
N PRO A 204 7.60 -9.61 -12.47
CA PRO A 204 8.99 -9.35 -12.81
C PRO A 204 9.24 -9.53 -14.31
N HIS A 205 10.28 -8.89 -14.84
CA HIS A 205 10.73 -9.17 -16.20
C HIS A 205 11.16 -10.65 -16.34
N GLU A 206 11.01 -11.24 -17.53
CA GLU A 206 11.30 -12.66 -17.79
C GLU A 206 12.71 -13.09 -17.35
N ASP A 207 13.72 -12.24 -17.56
CA ASP A 207 15.10 -12.53 -17.14
C ASP A 207 15.26 -12.52 -15.62
N VAL A 208 14.47 -11.72 -14.91
CA VAL A 208 14.45 -11.72 -13.44
C VAL A 208 13.71 -12.96 -12.92
N LEU A 209 12.60 -13.35 -13.57
CA LEU A 209 11.88 -14.59 -13.25
C LEU A 209 12.78 -15.83 -13.36
N LYS A 210 13.61 -15.91 -14.41
CA LYS A 210 14.59 -16.99 -14.57
C LYS A 210 15.56 -17.06 -13.38
N LYS A 211 16.15 -15.92 -13.01
CA LYS A 211 17.06 -15.85 -11.85
C LYS A 211 16.37 -16.21 -10.53
N ILE A 212 15.13 -15.75 -10.32
CA ILE A 212 14.33 -16.13 -9.15
C ILE A 212 14.11 -17.63 -9.13
N ALA A 213 13.74 -18.23 -10.25
CA ALA A 213 13.49 -19.67 -10.35
C ALA A 213 14.75 -20.52 -10.15
N GLU A 214 15.89 -20.09 -10.71
CA GLU A 214 17.20 -20.70 -10.47
C GLU A 214 17.57 -20.62 -8.99
N LEU A 215 17.44 -19.44 -8.37
CA LEU A 215 17.75 -19.26 -6.96
C LEU A 215 16.89 -20.15 -6.05
N ILE A 216 15.58 -20.25 -6.33
CA ILE A 216 14.67 -21.11 -5.56
C ILE A 216 15.08 -22.59 -5.66
N LYS A 217 15.50 -23.05 -6.85
CA LYS A 217 15.87 -24.46 -7.08
C LYS A 217 17.24 -24.82 -6.51
N ASP A 218 18.20 -23.92 -6.65
CA ASP A 218 19.61 -24.23 -6.44
C ASP A 218 20.08 -23.86 -5.02
N GLU A 219 19.52 -22.82 -4.41
CA GLU A 219 20.05 -22.24 -3.16
C GLU A 219 19.03 -22.13 -2.01
N ILE A 220 17.75 -21.85 -2.31
CA ILE A 220 16.73 -21.65 -1.26
C ILE A 220 16.31 -22.99 -0.65
N LYS A 221 16.43 -23.11 0.68
CA LYS A 221 16.12 -24.34 1.43
C LYS A 221 14.81 -24.27 2.21
N LYS A 222 14.12 -23.14 2.12
CA LYS A 222 12.92 -22.81 2.88
C LYS A 222 11.70 -22.82 1.95
N PRO A 223 10.51 -23.22 2.43
CA PRO A 223 9.29 -23.08 1.65
C PRO A 223 9.09 -21.64 1.16
N VAL A 224 8.76 -21.51 -0.13
CA VAL A 224 8.53 -20.21 -0.78
C VAL A 224 7.07 -20.10 -1.19
N VAL A 225 6.42 -18.99 -0.86
CA VAL A 225 5.09 -18.61 -1.35
C VAL A 225 5.27 -17.39 -2.26
N GLY A 226 4.64 -17.37 -3.44
CA GLY A 226 4.81 -16.28 -4.40
C GLY A 226 3.50 -15.73 -4.92
N ILE A 227 3.37 -14.40 -4.87
CA ILE A 227 2.33 -13.63 -5.56
C ILE A 227 2.99 -12.59 -6.48
N PHE A 228 2.91 -12.85 -7.79
CA PHE A 228 3.23 -11.88 -8.83
C PHE A 228 1.92 -11.33 -9.39
N ILE A 229 1.53 -10.16 -8.93
CA ILE A 229 0.19 -9.57 -9.13
C ILE A 229 -0.05 -9.34 -10.63
N GLY A 230 -0.96 -10.11 -11.22
CA GLY A 230 -1.22 -10.09 -12.67
C GLY A 230 -0.23 -10.90 -13.51
N GLY A 231 0.67 -11.65 -12.86
CA GLY A 231 1.56 -12.62 -13.48
C GLY A 231 0.91 -14.01 -13.51
N ASP A 232 1.51 -14.90 -14.30
CA ASP A 232 1.06 -16.30 -14.39
C ASP A 232 1.50 -17.10 -13.14
N PRO A 233 0.55 -17.63 -12.34
CA PRO A 233 0.87 -18.44 -11.16
C PRO A 233 1.68 -19.70 -11.48
N GLU A 234 1.59 -20.23 -12.71
CA GLU A 234 2.39 -21.39 -13.12
C GLU A 234 3.88 -21.06 -13.16
N VAL A 235 4.29 -19.81 -13.33
CA VAL A 235 5.71 -19.41 -13.23
C VAL A 235 6.24 -19.67 -11.82
N VAL A 236 5.49 -19.29 -10.79
CA VAL A 236 5.86 -19.51 -9.38
C VAL A 236 5.92 -21.01 -9.09
N LYS A 237 4.92 -21.75 -9.56
CA LYS A 237 4.84 -23.21 -9.38
C LYS A 237 5.99 -23.94 -10.08
N ASN A 238 6.32 -23.58 -11.31
CA ASN A 238 7.43 -24.17 -12.07
C ASN A 238 8.82 -23.81 -11.51
N ALA A 239 8.90 -22.74 -10.71
CA ALA A 239 10.07 -22.42 -9.91
C ALA A 239 10.23 -23.30 -8.67
N GLY A 240 9.23 -24.11 -8.30
CA GLY A 240 9.23 -24.92 -7.08
C GLY A 240 8.65 -24.22 -5.85
N ALA A 241 7.97 -23.08 -6.06
CA ALA A 241 7.29 -22.33 -5.00
C ALA A 241 5.77 -22.56 -5.03
N ILE A 242 5.09 -22.15 -3.96
CA ILE A 242 3.64 -22.25 -3.82
C ILE A 242 3.01 -20.98 -4.40
N PRO A 243 2.22 -21.06 -5.48
CA PRO A 243 1.58 -19.90 -6.06
C PRO A 243 0.42 -19.41 -5.19
N ALA A 244 0.24 -18.10 -5.16
CA ALA A 244 -0.97 -17.43 -4.67
C ALA A 244 -1.57 -16.57 -5.80
N SER A 245 -2.89 -16.37 -5.76
CA SER A 245 -3.64 -15.60 -6.77
C SER A 245 -3.95 -14.17 -6.28
N THR A 246 -3.95 -13.95 -4.97
CA THR A 246 -4.16 -12.64 -4.33
C THR A 246 -3.15 -12.41 -3.20
N LEU A 247 -2.99 -11.16 -2.77
CA LEU A 247 -2.22 -10.77 -1.60
C LEU A 247 -2.77 -11.42 -0.32
N GLU A 248 -4.09 -11.48 -0.19
CA GLU A 248 -4.75 -12.21 0.90
C GLU A 248 -4.36 -13.68 0.87
N GLU A 249 -4.42 -14.32 -0.29
CA GLU A 249 -4.09 -15.73 -0.46
C GLU A 249 -2.63 -16.00 -0.08
N ALA A 250 -1.70 -15.15 -0.51
CA ALA A 250 -0.28 -15.27 -0.16
C ALA A 250 -0.06 -15.19 1.36
N GLY A 251 -0.71 -14.25 2.03
CA GLY A 251 -0.64 -14.11 3.48
C GLY A 251 -1.24 -15.31 4.23
N LEU A 252 -2.39 -15.82 3.76
CA LEU A 252 -3.07 -16.99 4.33
C LEU A 252 -2.26 -18.27 4.16
N ILE A 253 -1.65 -18.49 2.98
CA ILE A 253 -0.77 -19.65 2.73
C ILE A 253 0.44 -19.58 3.66
N ALA A 254 1.14 -18.43 3.71
CA ALA A 254 2.30 -18.28 4.56
C ALA A 254 1.97 -18.50 6.05
N ALA A 255 0.87 -17.92 6.53
CA ALA A 255 0.40 -18.13 7.90
C ALA A 255 -0.01 -19.58 8.18
N SER A 256 -0.59 -20.28 7.20
CA SER A 256 -0.96 -21.69 7.33
C SER A 256 0.27 -22.60 7.42
N LEU A 257 1.29 -22.36 6.60
CA LEU A 257 2.56 -23.07 6.64
C LEU A 257 3.28 -22.88 7.99
N SER A 258 3.33 -21.63 8.49
CA SER A 258 3.94 -21.29 9.79
C SER A 258 3.27 -22.04 10.94
N LYS A 259 1.96 -22.26 10.84
CA LYS A 259 1.16 -22.98 11.84
C LYS A 259 1.11 -24.50 11.64
N GLY A 260 1.78 -25.03 10.62
CA GLY A 260 1.75 -26.45 10.29
C GLY A 260 0.37 -26.96 9.83
N LYS A 261 -0.49 -26.07 9.31
CA LYS A 261 -1.78 -26.45 8.75
C LYS A 261 -1.62 -27.09 7.37
N SER A 262 -2.54 -27.98 7.03
CA SER A 262 -2.59 -28.61 5.71
C SER A 262 -3.15 -27.64 4.65
N MET A 263 -2.80 -27.89 3.38
CA MET A 263 -3.37 -27.12 2.25
C MET A 263 -4.88 -27.33 2.09
N ASP A 264 -5.44 -28.45 2.56
CA ASP A 264 -6.88 -28.70 2.50
C ASP A 264 -7.65 -27.85 3.51
N GLU A 265 -7.10 -27.63 4.72
CA GLU A 265 -7.67 -26.69 5.68
C GLU A 265 -7.68 -25.25 5.14
N PHE A 266 -6.61 -24.86 4.45
CA PHE A 266 -6.53 -23.57 3.79
C PHE A 266 -7.57 -23.41 2.67
N LYS A 267 -7.72 -24.41 1.79
CA LYS A 267 -8.74 -24.37 0.72
C LYS A 267 -10.15 -24.23 1.30
N LYS A 268 -10.44 -24.99 2.35
CA LYS A 268 -11.73 -24.90 3.05
C LYS A 268 -11.98 -23.49 3.61
N LEU A 269 -10.98 -22.87 4.23
CA LEU A 269 -11.08 -21.49 4.72
C LEU A 269 -11.41 -20.50 3.59
N LEU A 270 -10.79 -20.64 2.43
CA LEU A 270 -11.08 -19.80 1.27
C LEU A 270 -12.50 -20.02 0.73
N GLU A 271 -12.95 -21.26 0.64
CA GLU A 271 -14.30 -21.61 0.20
C GLU A 271 -15.36 -21.01 1.13
N GLU A 272 -15.18 -21.13 2.45
CA GLU A 272 -16.07 -20.54 3.46
C GLU A 272 -16.14 -19.01 3.33
N ARG A 273 -14.99 -18.34 3.19
CA ARG A 273 -14.95 -16.87 2.96
C ARG A 273 -15.65 -16.46 1.67
N GLU A 274 -15.47 -17.24 0.61
CA GLU A 274 -16.07 -16.97 -0.69
C GLU A 274 -17.61 -17.09 -0.64
N GLU A 275 -18.14 -18.07 0.10
CA GLU A 275 -19.57 -18.24 0.31
C GLU A 275 -20.19 -17.08 1.10
N GLU A 276 -19.52 -16.62 2.17
CA GLU A 276 -19.95 -15.45 2.94
C GLU A 276 -20.00 -14.18 2.08
N ILE A 277 -18.99 -13.96 1.24
CA ILE A 277 -18.94 -12.83 0.30
C ILE A 277 -20.12 -12.87 -0.68
N LYS A 278 -20.42 -14.05 -1.24
CA LYS A 278 -21.54 -14.22 -2.19
C LYS A 278 -22.89 -13.93 -1.54
N LYS A 279 -23.09 -14.42 -0.32
CA LYS A 279 -24.32 -14.16 0.46
C LYS A 279 -24.50 -12.66 0.73
N LEU A 280 -23.44 -11.98 1.16
CA LEU A 280 -23.48 -10.54 1.38
C LEU A 280 -23.73 -9.77 0.07
N ALA A 281 -23.18 -10.24 -1.05
CA ALA A 281 -23.44 -9.66 -2.36
C ALA A 281 -24.92 -9.77 -2.78
N ASP A 282 -25.58 -10.91 -2.49
CA ASP A 282 -27.01 -11.09 -2.71
C ASP A 282 -27.84 -10.09 -1.89
N GLU A 283 -27.52 -9.96 -0.60
CA GLU A 283 -28.19 -9.02 0.30
C GLU A 283 -28.01 -7.57 -0.17
N GLU A 284 -26.80 -7.16 -0.54
CA GLU A 284 -26.52 -5.80 -0.98
C GLU A 284 -27.10 -5.45 -2.35
N ALA A 285 -27.07 -6.39 -3.31
CA ALA A 285 -27.64 -6.18 -4.63
C ALA A 285 -29.17 -6.02 -4.56
N SER A 286 -29.85 -6.76 -3.67
CA SER A 286 -31.32 -6.69 -3.50
C SER A 286 -31.85 -5.32 -3.07
N LYS A 287 -30.98 -4.46 -2.51
CA LYS A 287 -31.32 -3.12 -2.03
C LYS A 287 -31.22 -2.05 -3.12
N LYS A 288 -30.59 -2.34 -4.24
CA LYS A 288 -30.27 -1.37 -5.29
C LYS A 288 -31.46 -1.13 -6.20
N LYS A 289 -31.63 0.12 -6.65
CA LYS A 289 -32.63 0.48 -7.66
C LYS A 289 -32.17 0.09 -9.06
N ASP A 290 -33.14 -0.05 -9.97
CA ASP A 290 -32.87 -0.17 -11.40
C ASP A 290 -31.95 0.96 -11.88
N GLY A 291 -30.87 0.60 -12.59
CA GLY A 291 -29.86 1.53 -13.08
C GLY A 291 -28.66 1.74 -12.15
N GLN A 292 -28.78 1.46 -10.84
CA GLN A 292 -27.62 1.42 -9.95
C GLN A 292 -26.84 0.14 -10.20
N LYS A 293 -25.70 0.21 -10.90
CA LYS A 293 -24.99 -1.00 -11.34
C LYS A 293 -23.48 -0.90 -11.36
N TYR A 294 -22.90 0.28 -11.19
CA TYR A 294 -21.46 0.44 -11.31
C TYR A 294 -20.75 0.60 -9.96
N VAL A 295 -19.49 0.17 -9.96
CA VAL A 295 -18.52 0.41 -8.88
C VAL A 295 -17.65 1.63 -9.17
N ARG A 296 -17.30 2.37 -8.11
CA ARG A 296 -16.31 3.46 -8.09
C ARG A 296 -15.25 3.15 -7.03
N GLY A 297 -14.12 2.58 -7.45
CA GLY A 297 -12.95 2.35 -6.60
C GLY A 297 -12.12 3.61 -6.47
N LEU A 298 -11.87 4.08 -5.25
CA LEU A 298 -11.04 5.25 -4.97
C LEU A 298 -9.87 4.81 -4.08
N TYR A 299 -8.77 4.41 -4.69
CA TYR A 299 -7.64 3.78 -4.03
C TYR A 299 -6.57 4.77 -3.60
N THR A 300 -5.88 4.46 -2.50
CA THR A 300 -4.69 5.18 -2.03
C THR A 300 -3.41 4.36 -2.16
N GLY A 301 -3.52 3.03 -2.18
CA GLY A 301 -2.43 2.11 -2.44
C GLY A 301 -2.48 1.54 -3.85
N GLY A 302 -1.52 1.90 -4.70
CA GLY A 302 -1.53 1.48 -6.10
C GLY A 302 -1.47 -0.03 -6.33
N THR A 303 -0.79 -0.79 -5.48
CA THR A 303 -0.81 -2.26 -5.60
C THR A 303 -2.19 -2.85 -5.26
N LEU A 304 -2.91 -2.26 -4.31
CA LEU A 304 -4.28 -2.67 -3.97
C LEU A 304 -5.25 -2.32 -5.11
N CYS A 305 -5.02 -1.18 -5.76
CA CYS A 305 -5.72 -0.77 -6.97
C CYS A 305 -5.50 -1.79 -8.11
N ASP A 306 -4.25 -2.17 -8.38
CA ASP A 306 -3.90 -3.17 -9.40
C ASP A 306 -4.58 -4.52 -9.13
N GLU A 307 -4.54 -5.01 -7.89
CA GLU A 307 -5.20 -6.27 -7.50
C GLU A 307 -6.72 -6.20 -7.73
N ALA A 308 -7.37 -5.08 -7.36
CA ALA A 308 -8.79 -4.89 -7.58
C ALA A 308 -9.15 -4.92 -9.07
N GLN A 309 -8.36 -4.24 -9.91
CA GLN A 309 -8.55 -4.25 -11.36
C GLN A 309 -8.40 -5.66 -11.97
N LEU A 310 -7.44 -6.46 -11.49
CA LEU A 310 -7.25 -7.83 -11.95
C LEU A 310 -8.43 -8.73 -11.58
N LEU A 311 -8.92 -8.64 -10.34
CA LEU A 311 -10.11 -9.36 -9.91
C LEU A 311 -11.34 -8.92 -10.71
N PHE A 312 -11.51 -7.62 -10.97
CA PHE A 312 -12.61 -7.14 -11.82
C PHE A 312 -12.51 -7.65 -13.25
N LYS A 313 -11.32 -7.61 -13.87
CA LYS A 313 -11.09 -8.15 -15.21
C LYS A 313 -11.62 -9.58 -15.34
N ASP A 314 -11.29 -10.44 -14.37
CA ASP A 314 -11.65 -11.86 -14.43
C ASP A 314 -13.13 -12.13 -14.09
N MET A 315 -13.79 -11.24 -13.33
CA MET A 315 -15.16 -11.45 -12.84
C MET A 315 -16.24 -10.68 -13.60
N ILE A 316 -15.96 -9.44 -14.00
CA ILE A 316 -16.89 -8.46 -14.60
C ILE A 316 -16.32 -7.74 -15.84
N GLY A 317 -15.12 -8.12 -16.29
CA GLY A 317 -14.43 -7.49 -17.42
C GLY A 317 -13.57 -6.30 -17.03
N TYR A 318 -12.87 -5.73 -18.02
CA TYR A 318 -12.00 -4.58 -17.81
C TYR A 318 -12.78 -3.35 -17.31
N VAL A 319 -12.16 -2.59 -16.42
CA VAL A 319 -12.72 -1.40 -15.78
C VAL A 319 -11.94 -0.16 -16.20
N TYR A 320 -12.61 0.99 -16.21
CA TYR A 320 -11.96 2.25 -16.50
C TYR A 320 -11.07 2.70 -15.35
N GLY A 321 -10.04 3.47 -15.64
CA GLY A 321 -9.17 4.02 -14.61
C GLY A 321 -8.20 5.05 -15.12
N ASN A 322 -7.47 5.65 -14.18
CA ASN A 322 -6.35 6.51 -14.50
C ASN A 322 -5.08 5.70 -14.76
N ALA A 323 -4.90 4.51 -14.18
CA ALA A 323 -3.84 3.57 -14.55
C ALA A 323 -4.45 2.19 -14.88
N PRO A 324 -5.19 2.05 -16.00
CA PRO A 324 -5.91 0.84 -16.31
C PRO A 324 -4.99 -0.30 -16.76
N LEU A 325 -5.43 -1.55 -16.61
CA LEU A 325 -4.74 -2.73 -17.18
C LEU A 325 -4.67 -2.75 -18.72
N LYS A 326 -5.53 -1.99 -19.40
CA LYS A 326 -5.55 -1.83 -20.86
C LYS A 326 -5.79 -0.37 -21.23
N ASP A 327 -5.02 0.14 -22.18
CA ASP A 327 -5.09 1.55 -22.62
C ASP A 327 -6.48 1.97 -23.12
N GLU A 328 -7.24 1.05 -23.73
CA GLU A 328 -8.63 1.30 -24.19
C GLU A 328 -9.58 1.72 -23.04
N PHE A 329 -9.23 1.39 -21.80
CA PHE A 329 -10.00 1.70 -20.59
C PHE A 329 -9.43 2.93 -19.85
N LYS A 330 -8.47 3.65 -20.43
CA LYS A 330 -7.95 4.90 -19.83
C LYS A 330 -9.03 5.96 -19.87
N LEU A 331 -9.29 6.59 -18.73
CA LEU A 331 -10.19 7.72 -18.65
C LEU A 331 -9.65 8.90 -19.46
N LYS A 332 -10.54 9.57 -20.20
CA LYS A 332 -10.21 10.82 -20.91
C LYS A 332 -9.90 11.95 -19.93
N ASP A 333 -10.53 11.92 -18.77
CA ASP A 333 -10.37 12.86 -17.68
C ASP A 333 -10.40 12.05 -16.38
N SER A 334 -9.25 11.90 -15.70
CA SER A 334 -9.14 11.13 -14.46
C SER A 334 -10.00 11.68 -13.32
N TRP A 335 -10.51 12.91 -13.45
CA TRP A 335 -11.44 13.51 -12.51
C TRP A 335 -12.88 13.03 -12.71
N LYS A 336 -13.22 12.41 -13.84
CA LYS A 336 -14.58 11.97 -14.17
C LYS A 336 -14.63 10.47 -14.40
N SER A 337 -15.24 9.77 -13.46
CA SER A 337 -15.47 8.32 -13.57
C SER A 337 -16.50 8.00 -14.66
N TYR A 338 -16.37 6.80 -15.24
CA TYR A 338 -17.27 6.31 -16.29
C TYR A 338 -17.47 4.81 -16.15
N LYS A 339 -18.73 4.35 -16.02
CA LYS A 339 -19.06 2.94 -15.73
C LYS A 339 -18.22 2.38 -14.58
N ASN A 340 -17.96 1.08 -14.50
CA ASN A 340 -17.03 0.55 -13.49
C ASN A 340 -15.68 1.25 -13.62
N THR A 341 -15.28 1.97 -12.57
CA THR A 341 -14.05 2.77 -12.55
C THR A 341 -13.27 2.48 -11.29
N VAL A 342 -11.95 2.37 -11.42
CA VAL A 342 -11.00 2.32 -10.29
C VAL A 342 -9.94 3.40 -10.52
N ILE A 343 -9.77 4.28 -9.54
CA ILE A 343 -8.79 5.37 -9.56
C ILE A 343 -7.72 5.09 -8.52
N ASP A 344 -6.46 5.12 -8.93
CA ASP A 344 -5.33 5.25 -8.02
C ASP A 344 -5.07 6.75 -7.76
N LEU A 345 -5.44 7.22 -6.57
CA LEU A 345 -5.22 8.60 -6.16
C LEU A 345 -3.78 8.87 -5.73
N GLY A 346 -2.94 7.83 -5.61
CA GLY A 346 -1.52 7.94 -5.27
C GLY A 346 -0.63 8.35 -6.45
N GLU A 347 -1.13 8.21 -7.67
CA GLU A 347 -0.43 8.59 -8.89
C GLU A 347 -0.12 10.10 -8.95
N ASP A 348 0.98 10.45 -9.61
CA ASP A 348 1.54 11.81 -9.69
C ASP A 348 0.51 12.87 -10.10
N GLU A 349 -0.42 12.50 -10.99
CA GLU A 349 -1.48 13.40 -11.47
C GLU A 349 -2.39 13.95 -10.36
N PHE A 350 -2.44 13.27 -9.21
CA PHE A 350 -3.23 13.66 -8.05
C PHE A 350 -2.39 14.22 -6.89
N THR A 351 -1.08 13.94 -6.87
CA THR A 351 -0.16 14.25 -5.75
C THR A 351 0.79 15.42 -6.03
N VAL A 352 0.89 15.92 -7.27
CA VAL A 352 1.71 17.12 -7.56
C VAL A 352 1.23 18.31 -6.71
N GLY A 353 2.13 18.79 -5.83
CA GLY A 353 1.86 19.90 -4.92
C GLY A 353 0.90 19.60 -3.77
N ARG A 354 0.64 18.31 -3.49
CA ARG A 354 -0.25 17.84 -2.42
C ARG A 354 0.37 16.67 -1.66
N PRO A 355 0.02 16.47 -0.37
CA PRO A 355 0.38 15.24 0.31
C PRO A 355 -0.24 14.01 -0.37
N HIS A 356 0.44 12.86 -0.29
CA HIS A 356 -0.06 11.58 -0.77
C HIS A 356 -1.39 11.22 -0.09
N PRO A 357 -2.37 10.60 -0.76
CA PRO A 357 -3.70 10.35 -0.21
C PRO A 357 -3.75 9.31 0.92
N MET A 358 -2.66 8.58 1.18
CA MET A 358 -2.53 7.76 2.40
C MET A 358 -2.35 8.63 3.66
N ILE A 359 -1.87 9.86 3.52
CA ILE A 359 -1.64 10.82 4.60
C ILE A 359 -2.83 11.77 4.73
N ASP A 360 -3.25 12.36 3.61
CA ASP A 360 -4.29 13.40 3.55
C ASP A 360 -5.50 12.93 2.75
N TYR A 361 -6.68 12.89 3.40
CA TYR A 361 -7.89 12.37 2.76
C TYR A 361 -8.70 13.44 2.04
N THR A 362 -8.26 14.71 1.99
CA THR A 362 -9.05 15.83 1.45
C THR A 362 -9.54 15.56 0.03
N LEU A 363 -8.63 15.12 -0.85
CA LEU A 363 -8.95 14.81 -2.24
C LEU A 363 -9.94 13.64 -2.34
N ARG A 364 -9.66 12.56 -1.61
CA ARG A 364 -10.46 11.35 -1.62
C ARG A 364 -11.88 11.60 -1.10
N ASN A 365 -11.99 12.34 0.01
CA ASN A 365 -13.26 12.70 0.63
C ASN A 365 -14.14 13.48 -0.35
N LYS A 366 -13.56 14.43 -1.08
CA LYS A 366 -14.26 15.16 -2.14
C LYS A 366 -14.76 14.22 -3.23
N LYS A 367 -13.90 13.31 -3.73
CA LYS A 367 -14.27 12.30 -4.74
C LYS A 367 -15.40 11.39 -4.26
N ILE A 368 -15.40 10.92 -3.01
CA ILE A 368 -16.48 10.10 -2.45
C ILE A 368 -17.84 10.80 -2.58
N LEU A 369 -17.91 12.08 -2.20
CA LEU A 369 -19.15 12.86 -2.28
C LEU A 369 -19.57 13.18 -3.74
N GLU A 370 -18.61 13.30 -4.66
CA GLU A 370 -18.89 13.46 -6.08
C GLU A 370 -19.49 12.19 -6.69
N GLU A 371 -18.88 11.03 -6.44
CA GLU A 371 -19.38 9.74 -6.93
C GLU A 371 -20.75 9.38 -6.33
N ALA A 372 -21.02 9.76 -5.08
CA ALA A 372 -22.32 9.51 -4.44
C ALA A 372 -23.51 10.18 -5.14
N LYS A 373 -23.26 11.26 -5.90
CA LYS A 373 -24.28 12.01 -6.66
C LYS A 373 -24.65 11.34 -7.98
N ASP A 374 -23.83 10.43 -8.49
CA ASP A 374 -24.12 9.71 -9.73
C ASP A 374 -25.18 8.62 -9.48
N PRO A 375 -26.34 8.68 -10.15
CA PRO A 375 -27.43 7.73 -9.93
C PRO A 375 -27.12 6.32 -10.42
N GLU A 376 -26.12 6.13 -11.29
CA GLU A 376 -25.73 4.80 -11.77
C GLU A 376 -24.78 4.07 -10.79
N VAL A 377 -24.28 4.76 -9.76
CA VAL A 377 -23.37 4.20 -8.77
C VAL A 377 -24.12 3.35 -7.75
N ALA A 378 -23.73 2.08 -7.68
CA ALA A 378 -24.19 1.14 -6.67
C ALA A 378 -23.21 1.03 -5.50
N ILE A 379 -21.90 1.15 -5.79
CA ILE A 379 -20.81 0.89 -4.85
C ILE A 379 -19.75 1.98 -4.94
N ILE A 380 -19.30 2.47 -3.79
CA ILE A 380 -17.98 3.12 -3.66
C ILE A 380 -17.08 2.17 -2.89
N LEU A 381 -15.92 1.84 -3.46
CA LEU A 381 -14.94 0.89 -2.93
C LEU A 381 -13.68 1.64 -2.47
N LEU A 382 -13.25 1.39 -1.23
CA LEU A 382 -12.18 2.12 -0.55
C LEU A 382 -11.17 1.17 0.09
N ASP A 383 -9.88 1.37 -0.14
CA ASP A 383 -8.80 0.84 0.72
C ASP A 383 -8.50 1.79 1.90
N VAL A 384 -8.28 1.28 3.10
CA VAL A 384 -7.85 2.07 4.25
C VAL A 384 -6.55 1.49 4.76
N VAL A 385 -5.43 2.13 4.40
CA VAL A 385 -4.09 1.69 4.79
C VAL A 385 -3.69 2.38 6.10
N LEU A 386 -3.36 1.58 7.11
CA LEU A 386 -2.94 2.03 8.44
C LEU A 386 -1.41 1.92 8.61
N GLY A 387 -0.94 2.18 9.83
CA GLY A 387 0.47 2.07 10.20
C GLY A 387 1.17 3.43 10.26
N TYR A 388 2.47 3.41 10.52
CA TYR A 388 3.32 4.60 10.49
C TYR A 388 3.28 5.27 9.13
N GLY A 389 3.46 6.59 9.09
CA GLY A 389 3.40 7.40 7.88
C GLY A 389 1.99 7.66 7.34
N SER A 390 1.00 6.81 7.64
CA SER A 390 -0.39 6.97 7.18
C SER A 390 -1.19 7.95 8.05
N ASN A 391 -2.38 8.33 7.57
CA ASN A 391 -3.32 9.17 8.32
C ASN A 391 -3.56 8.60 9.73
N MET A 392 -3.50 9.45 10.76
CA MET A 392 -3.58 9.02 12.17
C MET A 392 -5.02 8.82 12.68
N LYS A 393 -6.01 9.32 11.95
CA LYS A 393 -7.43 9.32 12.35
C LYS A 393 -8.37 8.98 11.17
N PRO A 394 -8.11 7.89 10.43
CA PRO A 394 -8.81 7.63 9.17
C PRO A 394 -10.31 7.38 9.37
N GLY A 395 -10.70 6.72 10.48
CA GLY A 395 -12.10 6.50 10.79
C GLY A 395 -12.84 7.80 11.16
N GLU A 396 -12.21 8.69 11.94
CA GLU A 396 -12.77 10.01 12.28
C GLU A 396 -12.97 10.90 11.03
N GLU A 397 -12.06 10.83 10.05
CA GLU A 397 -12.14 11.61 8.82
C GLU A 397 -13.10 11.02 7.76
N LEU A 398 -13.13 9.70 7.60
CA LEU A 398 -14.00 9.03 6.62
C LEU A 398 -15.44 8.89 7.11
N ALA A 399 -15.68 8.66 8.40
CA ALA A 399 -17.03 8.37 8.90
C ALA A 399 -18.07 9.47 8.58
N PRO A 400 -17.78 10.78 8.75
CA PRO A 400 -18.72 11.84 8.36
C PRO A 400 -19.01 11.84 6.85
N VAL A 401 -17.99 11.62 6.03
CA VAL A 401 -18.10 11.62 4.55
C VAL A 401 -18.90 10.42 4.05
N ILE A 402 -18.70 9.25 4.67
CA ILE A 402 -19.47 8.03 4.37
C ILE A 402 -20.96 8.25 4.69
N LYS A 403 -21.26 8.82 5.87
CA LYS A 403 -22.65 9.16 6.25
C LYS A 403 -23.27 10.13 5.26
N GLU A 404 -22.54 11.18 4.88
CA GLU A 404 -23.01 12.17 3.91
C GLU A 404 -23.25 11.56 2.53
N ALA A 405 -22.32 10.75 2.02
CA ALA A 405 -22.46 10.05 0.73
C ALA A 405 -23.72 9.16 0.70
N LYS A 406 -23.96 8.39 1.77
CA LYS A 406 -25.17 7.55 1.89
C LYS A 406 -26.44 8.41 1.97
N GLU A 407 -26.42 9.53 2.68
CA GLU A 407 -27.57 10.45 2.75
C GLU A 407 -27.84 11.16 1.41
N ILE A 408 -26.81 11.48 0.61
CA ILE A 408 -26.97 11.97 -0.77
C ILE A 408 -27.77 10.95 -1.60
N ALA A 409 -27.35 9.69 -1.61
CA ALA A 409 -28.03 8.63 -2.35
C ALA A 409 -29.47 8.40 -1.84
N LYS A 410 -29.64 8.38 -0.51
CA LYS A 410 -30.94 8.15 0.14
C LYS A 410 -31.96 9.24 -0.15
N LYS A 411 -31.54 10.51 -0.32
CA LYS A 411 -32.43 11.60 -0.75
C LYS A 411 -33.05 11.36 -2.13
N GLU A 412 -32.41 10.55 -2.97
CA GLU A 412 -32.93 10.09 -4.27
C GLU A 412 -33.58 8.70 -4.18
N GLY A 413 -33.76 8.20 -2.95
CA GLY A 413 -34.26 6.86 -2.64
C GLY A 413 -33.35 5.72 -3.11
N ARG A 414 -32.08 6.00 -3.43
CA ARG A 414 -31.08 5.00 -3.78
C ARG A 414 -30.44 4.43 -2.51
N ASP A 415 -29.97 3.19 -2.58
CA ASP A 415 -29.12 2.58 -1.56
C ASP A 415 -27.68 2.54 -2.07
N LEU A 416 -26.75 3.17 -1.35
CA LEU A 416 -25.33 3.22 -1.72
C LEU A 416 -24.51 2.34 -0.77
N SER A 417 -23.89 1.31 -1.32
CA SER A 417 -22.93 0.48 -0.60
C SER A 417 -21.59 1.21 -0.57
N ILE A 418 -21.06 1.45 0.62
CA ILE A 418 -19.67 1.87 0.80
C ILE A 418 -18.94 0.64 1.33
N ILE A 419 -18.01 0.11 0.54
CA ILE A 419 -17.24 -1.10 0.88
C ILE A 419 -15.81 -0.66 1.15
N CYS A 420 -15.27 -1.05 2.31
CA CYS A 420 -13.92 -0.74 2.73
C CYS A 420 -13.11 -2.02 2.95
N SER A 421 -11.83 -2.03 2.59
CA SER A 421 -10.82 -2.95 3.13
C SER A 421 -9.90 -2.19 4.09
N ILE A 422 -9.39 -2.84 5.14
CA ILE A 422 -8.40 -2.24 6.05
C ILE A 422 -7.09 -3.04 6.02
N THR A 423 -6.07 -2.46 5.42
CA THR A 423 -4.69 -2.93 5.47
C THR A 423 -4.04 -2.40 6.75
N GLY A 424 -4.09 -3.20 7.81
CA GLY A 424 -3.54 -2.83 9.11
C GLY A 424 -3.72 -3.88 10.19
N THR A 425 -3.24 -3.57 11.39
CA THR A 425 -3.32 -4.42 12.58
C THR A 425 -3.90 -3.66 13.77
N LYS A 426 -4.34 -4.39 14.80
CA LYS A 426 -4.80 -3.78 16.06
C LYS A 426 -3.70 -3.06 16.85
N LYS A 427 -2.42 -3.31 16.52
CA LYS A 427 -1.26 -2.70 17.18
C LYS A 427 -0.79 -1.43 16.48
N ASP A 428 -1.30 -1.15 15.28
CA ASP A 428 -0.99 0.09 14.58
C ASP A 428 -1.39 1.32 15.41
N PRO A 429 -0.72 2.48 15.22
CA PRO A 429 -1.04 3.70 15.95
C PRO A 429 -2.51 4.11 15.88
N GLN A 430 -3.18 3.80 14.77
CA GLN A 430 -4.61 4.06 14.53
C GLN A 430 -5.54 3.03 15.21
N ASN A 431 -5.03 1.83 15.51
CA ASN A 431 -5.77 0.64 15.93
C ASN A 431 -6.86 0.20 14.93
N LYS A 432 -6.60 -0.90 14.19
CA LYS A 432 -7.54 -1.46 13.20
C LYS A 432 -8.96 -1.69 13.74
N GLU A 433 -9.12 -2.23 14.95
CA GLU A 433 -10.44 -2.54 15.52
C GLU A 433 -11.24 -1.26 15.81
N LYS A 434 -10.56 -0.20 16.27
CA LYS A 434 -11.17 1.13 16.46
C LYS A 434 -11.65 1.67 15.11
N VAL A 435 -10.78 1.71 14.11
CA VAL A 435 -11.12 2.24 12.76
C VAL A 435 -12.24 1.44 12.12
N GLU A 436 -12.18 0.11 12.20
CA GLU A 436 -13.24 -0.78 11.69
C GLU A 436 -14.60 -0.48 12.32
N LYS A 437 -14.64 -0.29 13.65
CA LYS A 437 -15.85 0.09 14.37
C LYS A 437 -16.40 1.43 13.87
N GLU A 438 -15.56 2.45 13.74
CA GLU A 438 -15.95 3.79 13.27
C GLU A 438 -16.54 3.75 11.86
N LEU A 439 -15.93 2.99 10.94
CA LEU A 439 -16.43 2.82 9.58
C LEU A 439 -17.75 2.05 9.53
N LYS A 440 -17.89 0.98 10.32
CA LYS A 440 -19.14 0.21 10.42
C LYS A 440 -20.27 1.05 11.01
N GLU A 441 -20.01 1.84 12.05
CA GLU A 441 -20.97 2.78 12.63
C GLU A 441 -21.37 3.91 11.66
N ALA A 442 -20.52 4.22 10.68
CA ALA A 442 -20.86 5.12 9.58
C ALA A 442 -21.73 4.46 8.48
N GLY A 443 -21.94 3.15 8.54
CA GLY A 443 -22.72 2.39 7.57
C GLY A 443 -21.91 1.86 6.39
N ALA A 444 -20.58 1.76 6.53
CA ALA A 444 -19.73 1.04 5.59
C ALA A 444 -19.67 -0.45 5.90
N ILE A 445 -19.45 -1.26 4.86
CA ILE A 445 -19.16 -2.68 4.94
C ILE A 445 -17.63 -2.82 4.97
N VAL A 446 -17.08 -3.32 6.07
CA VAL A 446 -15.63 -3.52 6.19
C VAL A 446 -15.30 -4.99 5.97
N MET A 447 -14.49 -5.24 4.94
CA MET A 447 -14.05 -6.57 4.51
C MET A 447 -12.62 -6.88 5.02
N PRO A 448 -12.28 -8.17 5.19
CA PRO A 448 -11.04 -8.56 5.86
C PRO A 448 -9.76 -8.26 5.05
N SER A 449 -9.87 -8.11 3.72
CA SER A 449 -8.77 -7.87 2.80
C SER A 449 -9.23 -7.03 1.60
N ASN A 450 -8.28 -6.51 0.83
CA ASN A 450 -8.57 -5.87 -0.45
C ASN A 450 -9.22 -6.83 -1.47
N ALA A 451 -8.73 -8.07 -1.52
CA ALA A 451 -9.28 -9.11 -2.39
C ALA A 451 -10.75 -9.41 -2.06
N ALA A 452 -11.10 -9.52 -0.77
CA ALA A 452 -12.47 -9.76 -0.33
C ALA A 452 -13.41 -8.58 -0.66
N ALA A 453 -12.95 -7.34 -0.46
CA ALA A 453 -13.69 -6.13 -0.82
C ALA A 453 -13.95 -6.03 -2.33
N SER A 454 -12.94 -6.36 -3.13
CA SER A 454 -13.03 -6.38 -4.58
C SER A 454 -13.98 -7.47 -5.09
N LYS A 455 -13.87 -8.70 -4.56
CA LYS A 455 -14.79 -9.80 -4.89
C LYS A 455 -16.24 -9.48 -4.54
N LEU A 456 -16.50 -8.93 -3.35
CA LEU A 456 -17.85 -8.49 -2.94
C LEU A 456 -18.41 -7.49 -3.97
N SER A 457 -17.62 -6.48 -4.31
CA SER A 457 -18.01 -5.46 -5.28
C SER A 457 -18.31 -6.06 -6.65
N ALA A 458 -17.46 -6.98 -7.13
CA ALA A 458 -17.63 -7.66 -8.42
C ALA A 458 -18.91 -8.50 -8.46
N TYR A 459 -19.20 -9.26 -7.40
CA TYR A 459 -20.44 -10.05 -7.32
C TYR A 459 -21.69 -9.17 -7.33
N ILE A 460 -21.67 -8.05 -6.62
CA ILE A 460 -22.78 -7.09 -6.63
C ILE A 460 -22.95 -6.52 -8.05
N VAL A 461 -21.88 -6.02 -8.70
CA VAL A 461 -21.93 -5.48 -10.07
C VAL A 461 -22.51 -6.50 -11.06
N LYS A 462 -22.06 -7.75 -10.98
CA LYS A 462 -22.54 -8.85 -11.84
C LYS A 462 -24.04 -9.12 -11.66
N LYS A 463 -24.54 -9.10 -10.42
CA LYS A 463 -25.97 -9.27 -10.12
C LYS A 463 -26.81 -8.10 -10.65
N LEU A 464 -26.25 -6.91 -10.67
CA LEU A 464 -26.89 -5.68 -11.17
C LEU A 464 -26.77 -5.51 -12.70
N GLY A 465 -26.07 -6.42 -13.39
CA GLY A 465 -25.82 -6.34 -14.83
C GLY A 465 -24.92 -5.18 -15.24
N GLY A 466 -24.06 -4.70 -14.34
CA GLY A 466 -23.08 -3.64 -14.61
C GLY A 466 -21.83 -4.12 -15.36
N ASP A 467 -21.72 -5.42 -15.62
CA ASP A 467 -20.70 -6.09 -16.43
C ASP A 467 -21.00 -6.06 -17.95
N LYS A 468 -22.21 -5.64 -18.34
CA LYS A 468 -22.72 -5.65 -19.73
C LYS A 468 -22.59 -4.31 -20.46
#